data_AF-A0A7X5KSZ9-F1
#
_entry.id   AF-A0A7X5KSZ9-F1
#
_cell.length_a   1.000
_cell.length_b   1.000
_cell.length_c   1.000
_cell.angle_alpha   90.00
_cell.angle_beta   90.00
_cell.angle_gamma   90.00
#
_symmetry.space_group_name_H-M   'P 1'
#
loop_
_entity.id
_entity.type
_entity.pdbx_description
1 polymer ?
#
loop_
_entity_poly.entity_id
_entity_poly.type
_entity_poly.pdbx_seq_one_letter_code
_entity_poly.pdbx_strand_id
1 'polypeptide(L)'
;MIWKKRIKDDDMENDVFGVIIFVACVSFICLIPFSIDIPCALRGGQEMYVNELPSYTGFGKFQRTITDNEELKRLKGCNWAFSEKYGDYRICYTKVTKIVLDIEKLD
;
A
#
# COMPACT_ATOMS: atom_id res chain seq x y z
N MET A 1 -11.34 5.53 -52.29
CA MET A 1 -11.75 4.69 -51.13
C MET A 1 -10.53 4.16 -50.34
N ILE A 2 -9.44 3.74 -51.00
CA ILE A 2 -8.20 3.22 -50.37
C ILE A 2 -7.55 4.22 -49.39
N TRP A 3 -7.50 5.50 -49.74
CA TRP A 3 -6.89 6.55 -48.90
C TRP A 3 -7.60 6.74 -47.56
N LYS A 4 -8.94 6.66 -47.53
CA LYS A 4 -9.74 6.79 -46.31
C LYS A 4 -9.59 5.58 -45.37
N LYS A 5 -9.26 4.41 -45.94
CA LYS A 5 -8.99 3.20 -45.17
C LYS A 5 -7.61 3.28 -44.49
N ARG A 6 -6.57 3.71 -45.22
CA ARG A 6 -5.23 3.94 -44.65
C ARG A 6 -5.21 4.95 -43.51
N ILE A 7 -5.82 6.12 -43.68
CA ILE A 7 -5.89 7.14 -42.61
C ILE A 7 -6.56 6.57 -41.34
N LYS A 8 -7.63 5.79 -41.50
CA LYS A 8 -8.33 5.17 -40.38
C LYS A 8 -7.51 4.07 -39.69
N ASP A 9 -6.72 3.32 -40.46
CA ASP A 9 -5.83 2.29 -39.93
C ASP A 9 -4.63 2.94 -39.19
N ASP A 10 -4.07 4.03 -39.72
CA ASP A 10 -2.99 4.82 -39.08
C ASP A 10 -3.46 5.50 -37.79
N ASP A 11 -4.67 6.08 -37.77
CA ASP A 11 -5.28 6.67 -36.58
C ASP A 11 -5.53 5.61 -35.49
N MET A 12 -6.00 4.41 -35.89
CA MET A 12 -6.21 3.29 -34.96
C MET A 12 -4.89 2.75 -34.40
N GLU A 13 -3.83 2.71 -35.20
CA GLU A 13 -2.50 2.30 -34.74
C GLU A 13 -1.93 3.30 -33.72
N ASN A 14 -2.04 4.61 -33.99
CA ASN A 14 -1.60 5.65 -33.08
C ASN A 14 -2.37 5.65 -31.74
N ASP A 15 -3.69 5.42 -31.78
CA ASP A 15 -4.51 5.27 -30.57
C ASP A 15 -4.06 4.06 -29.73
N VAL A 16 -3.78 2.92 -30.36
CA VAL A 16 -3.29 1.71 -29.66
C VAL A 16 -1.90 1.94 -29.05
N PHE A 17 -0.98 2.58 -29.79
CA PHE A 17 0.32 2.97 -29.24
C PHE A 17 0.18 3.93 -28.05
N GLY A 18 -0.73 4.90 -28.12
CA GLY A 18 -1.05 5.81 -27.03
C GLY A 18 -1.54 5.09 -25.77
N VAL A 19 -2.45 4.12 -25.94
CA VAL A 19 -2.95 3.28 -24.82
C VAL A 19 -1.84 2.44 -24.21
N ILE A 20 -0.96 1.84 -25.02
CA ILE A 20 0.17 1.04 -24.53
C ILE A 20 1.12 1.91 -23.69
N ILE A 21 1.48 3.10 -24.18
CA ILE A 21 2.33 4.04 -23.45
C ILE A 21 1.66 4.46 -22.13
N PHE A 22 0.37 4.75 -22.15
CA PHE A 22 -0.38 5.10 -20.96
C PHE A 22 -0.36 3.98 -19.92
N VAL A 23 -0.64 2.74 -20.32
CA VAL A 23 -0.59 1.57 -19.43
C VAL A 23 0.81 1.36 -18.86
N ALA A 24 1.86 1.52 -19.69
CA ALA A 24 3.24 1.43 -19.24
C ALA A 24 3.58 2.51 -18.20
N CYS A 25 3.17 3.77 -18.44
CA CYS A 25 3.37 4.87 -17.51
C CYS A 25 2.66 4.64 -16.17
N VAL A 26 1.39 4.22 -16.19
CA VAL A 26 0.64 3.91 -14.96
C VAL A 26 1.30 2.77 -14.19
N SER A 27 1.70 1.70 -14.89
CA SER A 27 2.40 0.56 -14.27
C SER A 27 3.71 1.00 -13.61
N PHE A 28 4.48 1.87 -14.28
CA PHE A 28 5.74 2.39 -13.74
C PHE A 28 5.52 3.25 -12.50
N ILE A 29 4.50 4.12 -12.50
CA ILE A 29 4.14 4.93 -11.33
C ILE A 29 3.75 4.04 -10.15
N CYS A 30 3.02 2.95 -10.38
CA CYS A 30 2.66 1.99 -9.34
C CYS A 30 3.86 1.26 -8.73
N LEU A 31 5.02 1.19 -9.40
CA LEU A 31 6.24 0.57 -8.88
C LEU A 31 7.07 1.50 -7.99
N ILE A 32 6.90 2.82 -8.09
CA ILE A 32 7.60 3.81 -7.27
C ILE A 32 7.46 3.53 -5.75
N PRO A 33 6.26 3.30 -5.18
CA PRO A 33 6.14 3.02 -3.74
C PRO A 33 6.90 1.75 -3.33
N PHE A 34 6.87 0.69 -4.14
CA PHE A 34 7.64 -0.53 -3.87
C PHE A 34 9.15 -0.28 -3.89
N SER A 35 9.61 0.59 -4.78
CA SER A 35 11.02 0.97 -4.89
C SER A 35 11.55 1.64 -3.62
N ILE A 36 10.68 2.32 -2.86
CA ILE A 36 11.01 2.97 -1.59
C ILE A 36 10.83 1.99 -0.42
N ASP A 37 9.77 1.19 -0.45
CA ASP A 37 9.40 0.31 0.66
C ASP A 37 10.28 -0.94 0.77
N ILE A 38 10.75 -1.52 -0.33
CA ILE A 38 11.67 -2.67 -0.30
C ILE A 38 12.96 -2.34 0.47
N PRO A 39 13.72 -1.27 0.12
CA PRO A 39 14.92 -0.94 0.89
C PRO A 39 14.59 -0.45 2.31
N CYS A 40 13.42 0.15 2.53
CA CYS A 40 12.95 0.49 3.87
C CYS A 40 12.80 -0.76 4.73
N ALA A 41 12.13 -1.80 4.22
CA ALA A 41 11.92 -3.06 4.93
C ALA A 41 13.25 -3.80 5.18
N LEU A 42 14.16 -3.81 4.20
CA LEU A 42 15.50 -4.39 4.37
C LEU A 42 16.35 -3.69 5.44
N ARG A 43 16.09 -2.42 5.73
CA ARG A 43 16.75 -1.64 6.79
C ARG A 43 16.06 -1.75 8.15
N GLY A 44 15.06 -2.63 8.29
CA GLY A 44 14.28 -2.80 9.52
C GLY A 44 12.95 -2.04 9.55
N GLY A 45 12.64 -1.27 8.52
CA GLY A 45 11.40 -0.49 8.43
C GLY A 45 11.48 0.88 9.12
N GLN A 46 10.33 1.53 9.21
CA GLN A 46 10.11 2.68 10.07
C GLN A 46 9.52 2.18 11.40
N GLU A 47 10.03 2.70 12.50
CA GLU A 47 9.64 2.29 13.85
C GLU A 47 8.66 3.28 14.47
N MET A 48 7.73 2.76 15.27
CA MET A 48 6.80 3.51 16.08
C MET A 48 6.60 2.80 17.42
N TYR A 49 6.55 3.56 18.50
CA TYR A 49 6.32 3.05 19.85
C TYR A 49 4.93 3.47 20.32
N VAL A 50 4.15 2.51 20.80
CA VAL A 50 2.78 2.74 21.29
C VAL A 50 2.51 1.92 22.54
N ASN A 51 1.68 2.44 23.43
CA ASN A 51 1.27 1.79 24.67
C ASN A 51 -0.13 1.14 24.58
N GLU A 52 -0.83 1.35 23.46
CA GLU A 52 -2.14 0.80 23.19
C GLU A 52 -2.25 0.44 21.70
N LEU A 53 -2.63 -0.81 21.43
CA LEU A 53 -2.93 -1.28 20.10
C LEU A 53 -4.41 -1.06 19.75
N PRO A 54 -4.74 -0.89 18.46
CA PRO A 54 -6.11 -0.67 18.04
C PRO A 54 -7.00 -1.88 18.29
N SER A 55 -8.29 -1.64 18.46
CA SER A 55 -9.30 -2.70 18.42
C SER A 55 -9.98 -2.75 17.07
N TYR A 56 -10.55 -3.90 16.70
CA TYR A 56 -11.41 -3.99 15.52
C TYR A 56 -12.88 -3.99 15.90
N THR A 57 -13.69 -3.40 15.03
CA THR A 57 -15.13 -3.65 14.97
C THR A 57 -15.53 -4.09 13.57
N GLY A 58 -16.49 -5.00 13.46
CA GLY A 58 -17.00 -5.51 12.18
C GLY A 58 -16.63 -6.97 11.88
N PHE A 59 -17.19 -7.51 10.79
CA PHE A 59 -17.08 -8.91 10.39
C PHE A 59 -16.52 -9.04 8.97
N GLY A 60 -15.58 -9.97 8.76
CA GLY A 60 -14.98 -10.22 7.44
C GLY A 60 -14.25 -9.01 6.84
N LYS A 61 -14.56 -8.65 5.59
CA LYS A 61 -13.90 -7.56 4.84
C LYS A 61 -14.25 -6.14 5.33
N PHE A 62 -15.20 -5.99 6.27
CA PHE A 62 -15.65 -4.70 6.79
C PHE A 62 -15.09 -4.37 8.18
N GLN A 63 -13.94 -4.93 8.54
CA GLN A 63 -13.26 -4.57 9.78
C GLN A 63 -12.81 -3.11 9.74
N ARG A 64 -13.20 -2.35 10.77
CA ARG A 64 -12.71 -0.99 11.01
C ARG A 64 -11.81 -0.98 12.23
N THR A 65 -10.64 -0.37 12.06
CA THR A 65 -9.70 -0.08 13.13
C THR A 65 -10.22 1.05 14.01
N ILE A 66 -10.41 0.78 15.30
CA ILE A 66 -10.78 1.75 16.33
C ILE A 66 -9.53 2.09 17.13
N THR A 67 -9.07 3.32 17.01
CA THR A 67 -7.98 3.93 17.79
C THR A 67 -8.02 5.44 17.58
N ASP A 68 -7.54 6.21 18.54
CA ASP A 68 -7.37 7.66 18.37
C ASP A 68 -6.08 7.99 17.62
N ASN A 69 -5.15 7.04 17.51
CA ASN A 69 -3.89 7.22 16.83
C ASN A 69 -4.04 7.10 15.30
N GLU A 70 -3.88 8.22 14.59
CA GLU A 70 -3.99 8.26 13.13
C GLU A 70 -2.94 7.40 12.40
N GLU A 71 -1.72 7.27 12.94
CA GLU A 71 -0.69 6.45 12.32
C GLU A 71 -1.10 4.98 12.33
N LEU A 72 -1.60 4.48 13.47
CA LEU A 72 -2.09 3.11 13.61
C LEU A 72 -3.30 2.80 12.71
N LYS A 73 -4.17 3.79 12.45
CA LYS A 73 -5.29 3.65 11.49
C LYS A 73 -4.82 3.40 10.06
N ARG A 74 -3.65 3.94 9.68
CA ARG A 74 -3.11 3.86 8.32
C ARG A 74 -2.30 2.60 8.07
N LEU A 75 -1.92 1.88 9.13
CA LEU A 75 -1.20 0.63 9.04
C LEU A 75 -2.05 -0.47 8.39
N LYS A 76 -1.40 -1.30 7.57
CA LYS A 76 -2.02 -2.38 6.79
C LYS A 76 -1.29 -3.70 7.01
N GLY A 77 -1.96 -4.81 6.71
CA GLY A 77 -1.34 -6.14 6.70
C GLY A 77 -1.16 -6.79 8.08
N CYS A 78 -1.66 -6.17 9.15
CA CYS A 78 -1.70 -6.77 10.49
C CYS A 78 -3.14 -7.08 10.92
N ASN A 79 -3.27 -7.97 11.90
CA ASN A 79 -4.51 -8.20 12.62
C ASN A 79 -4.27 -7.98 14.12
N TRP A 80 -4.67 -6.80 14.61
CA TRP A 80 -4.63 -6.40 16.02
C TRP A 80 -5.36 -7.35 16.99
N ALA A 81 -6.25 -8.22 16.52
CA ALA A 81 -6.99 -9.14 17.40
C ALA A 81 -6.11 -10.23 18.05
N PHE A 82 -4.88 -10.44 17.55
CA PHE A 82 -3.95 -11.43 18.10
C PHE A 82 -3.01 -10.86 19.18
N SER A 83 -3.08 -9.56 19.46
CA SER A 83 -2.20 -8.88 20.41
C SER A 83 -3.00 -8.34 21.60
N GLU A 84 -2.35 -8.22 22.76
CA GLU A 84 -2.99 -7.60 23.93
C GLU A 84 -3.21 -6.10 23.67
N LYS A 85 -4.38 -5.60 24.02
CA LYS A 85 -4.76 -4.21 23.74
C LYS A 85 -3.82 -3.20 24.41
N TYR A 86 -3.41 -3.48 25.64
CA TYR A 86 -2.60 -2.59 26.46
C TYR A 86 -1.22 -3.22 26.68
N GLY A 87 -0.18 -2.43 26.49
CA GLY A 87 1.22 -2.84 26.62
C GLY A 87 2.11 -1.94 25.79
N ASP A 88 3.39 -1.87 26.13
CA ASP A 88 4.35 -1.12 25.32
C ASP A 88 4.75 -1.96 24.12
N TYR A 89 4.64 -1.40 22.92
CA TYR A 89 4.91 -2.08 21.66
C TYR A 89 5.83 -1.26 20.79
N ARG A 90 6.79 -1.94 20.13
CA ARG A 90 7.49 -1.44 18.95
C ARG A 90 6.86 -2.03 17.70
N ILE A 91 6.41 -1.16 16.81
CA ILE A 91 5.83 -1.55 15.51
C ILE A 91 6.80 -1.11 14.41
N CYS A 92 7.19 -2.05 13.55
CA CYS A 92 7.99 -1.78 12.37
C CYS A 92 7.12 -1.86 11.12
N TYR A 93 7.20 -0.86 10.23
CA TYR A 93 6.35 -0.80 9.03
C TYR A 93 7.06 -0.16 7.83
N THR A 94 6.52 -0.34 6.62
CA THR A 94 7.06 0.27 5.39
C THR A 94 6.68 1.76 5.28
N LYS A 95 7.62 2.60 4.87
CA LYS A 95 7.47 4.06 4.91
C LYS A 95 6.27 4.59 4.11
N VAL A 96 6.06 4.08 2.89
CA VAL A 96 5.07 4.62 1.94
C VAL A 96 3.75 3.84 2.01
N THR A 97 3.79 2.52 1.84
CA THR A 97 2.57 1.69 1.86
C THR A 97 2.03 1.43 3.25
N LYS A 98 2.80 1.74 4.30
CA LYS A 98 2.43 1.55 5.71
C LYS A 98 2.04 0.10 6.03
N ILE A 99 2.68 -0.86 5.35
CA ILE A 99 2.51 -2.29 5.62
C ILE A 99 3.32 -2.64 6.87
N VAL A 100 2.67 -3.25 7.85
CA VAL A 100 3.34 -3.73 9.07
C VAL A 100 4.27 -4.89 8.71
N LEU A 101 5.51 -4.78 9.15
CA LEU A 101 6.56 -5.77 8.98
C LEU A 101 6.69 -6.63 10.23
N ASP A 102 6.65 -6.00 11.40
CA ASP A 102 6.81 -6.66 12.69
C ASP A 102 6.12 -5.88 13.82
N ILE A 103 5.70 -6.60 14.86
CA ILE A 103 5.13 -6.04 16.10
C ILE A 103 5.77 -6.77 17.27
N GLU A 104 6.57 -6.05 18.05
CA GLU A 104 7.25 -6.58 19.23
C GLU A 104 6.67 -5.92 20.48
N LYS A 105 6.29 -6.74 21.48
CA LYS A 105 5.92 -6.24 22.81
C LYS A 105 7.20 -5.99 23.60
N LEU A 106 7.29 -4.82 24.20
CA LEU A 106 8.37 -4.42 25.10
C LEU A 106 7.93 -4.75 26.53
N ASP A 107 8.78 -5.48 27.26
CA ASP A 107 8.58 -5.82 28.67
C ASP A 107 8.89 -4.64 29.60
#